data_AF-A7T146-F1
#
_entry.id   AF-A7T146-F1
#
_cell.length_a   1.000
_cell.length_b   1.000
_cell.length_c   1.000
_cell.angle_alpha   90.00
_cell.angle_beta   90.00
_cell.angle_gamma   90.00
#
_symmetry.space_group_name_H-M   'P 1'
#
loop_
_entity.id
_entity.type
_entity.pdbx_description
1 polymer ?
#
loop_
_entity_poly.entity_id
_entity_poly.type
_entity_poly.pdbx_seq_one_letter_code
_entity_poly.pdbx_strand_id
1 'polypeptide(L)'
;MALFESASKQFVKDTGRRSLHAVPDLNSSECCRILCVIERKKSRWFWRSTKYLTTPFVLNELLTEPVDLKEKQKEEVFITDYQNNPQFHVSGKLGAKIAKDLGIDVSTTDSFVVKMNIGAVNKTEIRWQDMFSALKGKRLNVDHEFVQAIIASKRRSLSVVCEMLATTGDTKMESELQVEGDADIETTGIPMASGKVEGSVKDSHQRSFIIPKGTVLGYGCYRLRIVDKDQGSVEMDIDKELEDKDVTDAVDGAPTAAHPFDQPDGQNDSALKSEFKTLLESPSFGKIIECFRNILASPGHIKPLRDLLEDSVLSLDGEKVNALKEDAFLDSMGPCQGWRELLDIIGFQFKEGKIQFPNEEFREIVLPCNALAISLCDLSDAQCAALKDVTPGYLEPLLYLIRNAMYGRSTKEDDPQLKRIFTHAANPGKSFLLSLGFAQVTEQGSKVLALKPDPLASLEDIYVATFVMCQK
;
A
#
# COMPACT_ATOMS: atom_id res chain seq x y z
N MET A 1 -15.32 -10.50 6.67
CA MET A 1 -16.63 -9.82 6.76
C MET A 1 -16.41 -8.32 6.73
N ALA A 2 -16.95 -7.59 5.76
CA ALA A 2 -16.74 -6.15 5.63
C ALA A 2 -17.29 -5.33 6.82
N LEU A 3 -18.36 -5.82 7.46
CA LEU A 3 -18.98 -5.18 8.62
C LEU A 3 -18.05 -5.13 9.84
N PHE A 4 -17.32 -6.22 10.12
CA PHE A 4 -16.31 -6.25 11.17
C PHE A 4 -15.15 -5.31 10.85
N GLU A 5 -14.66 -5.33 9.60
CA GLU A 5 -13.58 -4.44 9.14
C GLU A 5 -13.95 -2.96 9.30
N SER A 6 -15.18 -2.57 9.00
CA SER A 6 -15.64 -1.20 9.26
C SER A 6 -15.67 -0.87 10.74
N ALA A 7 -16.11 -1.82 11.56
CA ALA A 7 -16.24 -1.58 12.98
C ALA A 7 -14.90 -1.45 13.69
N SER A 8 -13.93 -2.32 13.39
CA SER A 8 -12.58 -2.22 13.91
C SER A 8 -11.91 -0.90 13.49
N LYS A 9 -12.05 -0.51 12.21
CA LYS A 9 -11.50 0.76 11.69
C LYS A 9 -12.14 1.98 12.35
N GLN A 10 -13.45 1.99 12.48
CA GLN A 10 -14.15 3.11 13.12
C GLN A 10 -13.82 3.19 14.61
N PHE A 11 -13.79 2.06 15.31
CA PHE A 11 -13.39 1.99 16.71
C PHE A 11 -11.98 2.55 16.92
N VAL A 12 -10.98 2.06 16.17
CA VAL A 12 -9.59 2.57 16.24
C VAL A 12 -9.53 4.06 15.92
N LYS A 13 -10.26 4.53 14.91
CA LYS A 13 -10.34 5.95 14.56
C LYS A 13 -10.88 6.78 15.73
N ASP A 14 -11.92 6.33 16.41
CA ASP A 14 -12.56 7.04 17.52
C ASP A 14 -11.68 7.09 18.78
N THR A 15 -10.73 6.15 18.93
CA THR A 15 -9.74 6.23 20.01
C THR A 15 -8.80 7.45 19.87
N GLY A 16 -8.70 8.03 18.67
CA GLY A 16 -7.76 9.11 18.36
C GLY A 16 -6.27 8.70 18.36
N ARG A 17 -5.97 7.44 18.68
CA ARG A 17 -4.59 6.94 18.78
C ARG A 17 -4.14 6.45 17.41
N ARG A 18 -3.11 7.13 16.89
CA ARG A 18 -2.58 6.83 15.57
C ARG A 18 -1.88 5.48 15.55
N SER A 19 -1.13 5.11 16.57
CA SER A 19 -0.33 3.89 16.59
C SER A 19 -1.11 2.57 16.64
N LEU A 20 -2.44 2.62 16.76
CA LEU A 20 -3.27 1.44 16.72
C LEU A 20 -3.62 1.07 15.28
N HIS A 21 -3.52 -0.22 14.98
CA HIS A 21 -3.96 -0.81 13.74
C HIS A 21 -5.28 -1.55 13.95
N ALA A 22 -6.24 -1.30 13.07
CA ALA A 22 -7.50 -2.03 13.07
C ALA A 22 -7.33 -3.47 12.58
N VAL A 23 -7.99 -4.42 13.24
CA VAL A 23 -7.99 -5.82 12.81
C VAL A 23 -8.80 -5.93 11.50
N PRO A 24 -8.25 -6.52 10.42
CA PRO A 24 -8.87 -6.49 9.09
C PRO A 24 -10.10 -7.42 8.98
N ASP A 25 -10.11 -8.53 9.70
CA ASP A 25 -11.21 -9.48 9.71
C ASP A 25 -11.28 -10.27 11.02
N LEU A 26 -12.47 -10.81 11.31
CA LEU A 26 -12.74 -11.51 12.57
C LEU A 26 -11.85 -12.75 12.77
N ASN A 27 -11.52 -13.49 11.70
CA ASN A 27 -10.70 -14.70 11.80
C ASN A 27 -9.26 -14.37 12.15
N SER A 28 -8.77 -13.20 11.72
CA SER A 28 -7.43 -12.71 12.02
C SER A 28 -7.26 -12.13 13.43
N SER A 29 -8.34 -11.97 14.20
CA SER A 29 -8.32 -11.41 15.56
C SER A 29 -7.34 -12.13 16.48
N GLU A 30 -7.34 -13.46 16.47
CA GLU A 30 -6.43 -14.25 17.33
C GLU A 30 -4.95 -14.07 16.95
N CYS A 31 -4.67 -13.70 15.70
CA CYS A 31 -3.32 -13.38 15.22
C CYS A 31 -2.87 -11.96 15.57
N CYS A 32 -3.68 -11.20 16.32
CA CYS A 32 -3.39 -9.84 16.77
C CYS A 32 -3.28 -9.74 18.30
N ARG A 33 -3.08 -10.87 19.00
CA ARG A 33 -2.89 -10.89 20.46
C ARG A 33 -1.48 -10.48 20.84
N ILE A 34 -1.29 -10.18 22.12
CA ILE A 34 0.03 -9.91 22.71
C ILE A 34 1.03 -11.03 22.34
N LEU A 35 2.22 -10.62 21.88
CA LEU A 35 3.31 -11.45 21.32
C LEU A 35 3.07 -12.09 19.95
N CYS A 36 1.91 -11.89 19.32
CA CYS A 36 1.74 -12.27 17.91
C CYS A 36 2.67 -11.46 17.02
N VAL A 37 3.10 -12.08 15.92
CA VAL A 37 4.00 -11.48 14.94
C VAL A 37 3.19 -10.95 13.76
N ILE A 38 3.50 -9.73 13.37
CA ILE A 38 2.90 -9.02 12.24
C ILE A 38 3.99 -8.80 11.18
N GLU A 39 3.71 -9.17 9.92
CA GLU A 39 4.56 -8.80 8.80
C GLU A 39 4.27 -7.34 8.44
N ARG A 40 5.26 -6.49 8.67
CA ARG A 40 5.25 -5.11 8.19
C ARG A 40 5.85 -5.07 6.79
N LYS A 41 5.01 -4.73 5.81
CA LYS A 41 5.38 -4.61 4.40
C LYS A 41 5.36 -3.15 4.00
N LYS A 42 6.55 -2.53 3.91
CA LYS A 42 6.68 -1.14 3.43
C LYS A 42 6.09 -1.05 2.03
N SER A 43 5.37 0.02 1.73
CA SER A 43 4.90 0.28 0.36
C SER A 43 6.06 0.54 -0.60
N ARG A 44 5.83 0.36 -1.91
CA ARG A 44 6.79 0.80 -2.96
C ARG A 44 6.69 2.31 -3.18
N TRP A 45 5.55 2.86 -2.77
CA TRP A 45 5.04 4.14 -3.17
C TRP A 45 4.67 4.94 -1.92
N PHE A 46 5.15 6.18 -1.85
CA PHE A 46 4.96 7.08 -0.71
C PHE A 46 3.48 7.43 -0.45
N TRP A 47 2.62 7.39 -1.48
CA TRP A 47 1.17 7.59 -1.34
C TRP A 47 0.43 6.35 -0.81
N ARG A 48 1.14 5.23 -0.61
CA ARG A 48 0.56 4.02 -0.02
C ARG A 48 1.11 3.80 1.37
N SER A 49 0.20 3.63 2.30
CA SER A 49 0.55 3.25 3.66
C SER A 49 1.28 1.91 3.70
N THR A 50 2.20 1.80 4.67
CA THR A 50 2.80 0.52 5.02
C THR A 50 1.70 -0.46 5.43
N LYS A 51 1.74 -1.67 4.88
CA LYS A 51 0.76 -2.71 5.20
C LYS A 51 1.24 -3.53 6.39
N TYR A 52 0.31 -3.81 7.29
CA TYR A 52 0.51 -4.68 8.43
C TYR A 52 -0.32 -5.94 8.19
N LEU A 53 0.36 -7.05 7.92
CA LEU A 53 -0.25 -8.32 7.57
C LEU A 53 -0.15 -9.24 8.78
N THR A 54 -1.29 -9.79 9.19
CA THR A 54 -1.33 -10.77 10.28
C THR A 54 -0.61 -12.05 9.84
N THR A 55 0.06 -12.70 10.80
CA THR A 55 0.73 -13.97 10.58
C THR A 55 0.21 -14.98 11.61
N PRO A 56 0.28 -16.29 11.34
CA PRO A 56 -0.12 -17.29 12.32
C PRO A 56 0.91 -17.48 13.44
N PHE A 57 2.04 -16.77 13.40
CA PHE A 57 3.18 -17.00 14.28
C PHE A 57 3.11 -16.14 15.54
N VAL A 58 3.56 -16.72 16.65
CA VAL A 58 3.90 -15.96 17.87
C VAL A 58 5.41 -15.80 17.99
N LEU A 59 5.87 -14.76 18.70
CA LEU A 59 7.28 -14.42 18.81
C LEU A 59 8.15 -15.61 19.25
N ASN A 60 7.67 -16.40 20.21
CA ASN A 60 8.41 -17.55 20.75
C ASN A 60 8.59 -18.71 19.76
N GLU A 61 7.79 -18.79 18.70
CA GLU A 61 7.98 -19.78 17.62
C GLU A 61 9.11 -19.36 16.67
N LEU A 62 9.40 -18.07 16.60
CA LEU A 62 10.42 -17.51 15.71
C LEU A 62 11.76 -17.28 16.41
N LEU A 63 11.83 -17.35 17.75
CA LEU A 63 13.07 -17.20 18.51
C LEU A 63 13.77 -18.55 18.72
N THR A 64 15.10 -18.54 18.80
CA THR A 64 15.87 -19.72 19.22
C THR A 64 15.70 -20.03 20.70
N GLU A 65 15.43 -19.00 21.50
CA GLU A 65 15.15 -19.10 22.93
C GLU A 65 13.88 -18.30 23.25
N PRO A 66 12.87 -18.91 23.89
CA PRO A 66 11.62 -18.21 24.17
C PRO A 66 11.81 -17.09 25.21
N VAL A 67 10.91 -16.11 25.16
CA VAL A 67 10.75 -15.07 26.17
C VAL A 67 9.47 -15.30 26.96
N ASP A 68 9.52 -15.08 28.28
CA ASP A 68 8.32 -15.07 29.13
C ASP A 68 8.05 -13.64 29.61
N LEU A 69 6.90 -13.12 29.20
CA LEU A 69 6.43 -11.77 29.50
C LEU A 69 5.03 -11.77 30.13
N LYS A 70 4.52 -12.94 30.58
CA LYS A 70 3.16 -13.05 31.13
C LYS A 70 2.93 -12.14 32.33
N GLU A 71 3.89 -12.09 33.27
CA GLU A 71 3.81 -11.25 34.47
C GLU A 71 3.94 -9.74 34.18
N LYS A 72 4.39 -9.38 32.97
CA LYS A 72 4.57 -7.99 32.53
C LYS A 72 3.34 -7.44 31.81
N GLN A 73 2.34 -8.28 31.52
CA GLN A 73 1.10 -7.85 30.90
C GLN A 73 0.25 -7.08 31.91
N LYS A 74 -0.15 -5.86 31.52
CA LYS A 74 -1.10 -5.05 32.27
C LYS A 74 -2.42 -5.06 31.54
N GLU A 75 -3.48 -5.43 32.25
CA GLU A 75 -4.84 -5.36 31.74
C GLU A 75 -5.60 -4.26 32.48
N GLU A 76 -6.23 -3.37 31.72
CA GLU A 76 -7.04 -2.28 32.25
C GLU A 76 -8.31 -2.08 31.42
N VAL A 77 -9.34 -1.52 32.05
CA VAL A 77 -10.57 -1.14 31.35
C VAL A 77 -10.26 0.08 30.48
N PHE A 78 -10.45 -0.06 29.17
CA PHE A 78 -10.18 1.02 28.22
C PHE A 78 -11.44 1.85 27.96
N ILE A 79 -12.54 1.19 27.58
CA ILE A 79 -13.86 1.82 27.37
C ILE A 79 -14.92 0.92 28.01
N THR A 80 -15.89 1.49 28.71
CA THR A 80 -16.92 0.74 29.43
C THR A 80 -18.17 0.45 28.60
N ASP A 81 -18.50 1.29 27.63
CA ASP A 81 -19.65 1.10 26.73
C ASP A 81 -19.46 1.88 25.43
N TYR A 82 -18.84 1.25 24.43
CA TYR A 82 -18.67 1.86 23.12
C TYR A 82 -19.88 1.58 22.23
N GLN A 83 -20.51 2.64 21.75
CA GLN A 83 -21.59 2.60 20.76
C GLN A 83 -21.37 3.68 19.70
N ASN A 84 -21.56 3.35 18.43
CA ASN A 84 -21.42 4.30 17.32
C ASN A 84 -22.35 3.93 16.15
N ASN A 85 -22.76 4.92 15.36
CA ASN A 85 -23.64 4.76 14.21
C ASN A 85 -23.04 5.42 12.95
N PRO A 86 -21.87 4.95 12.44
CA PRO A 86 -21.25 5.54 11.26
C PRO A 86 -22.12 5.38 10.00
N GLN A 87 -22.17 6.45 9.20
CA GLN A 87 -22.78 6.47 7.87
C GLN A 87 -21.72 6.13 6.80
N PHE A 88 -22.05 5.23 5.89
CA PHE A 88 -21.18 4.81 4.78
C PHE A 88 -21.83 5.11 3.44
N HIS A 89 -21.05 5.64 2.51
CA HIS A 89 -21.49 5.91 1.15
C HIS A 89 -21.14 4.73 0.24
N VAL A 90 -22.09 4.29 -0.58
CA VAL A 90 -21.99 3.09 -1.42
C VAL A 90 -20.92 3.22 -2.50
N SER A 91 -20.62 4.44 -2.95
CA SER A 91 -19.53 4.70 -3.91
C SER A 91 -18.12 4.55 -3.30
N GLY A 92 -17.99 4.52 -1.97
CA GLY A 92 -16.73 4.29 -1.28
C GLY A 92 -16.35 2.80 -1.26
N LYS A 93 -15.05 2.47 -1.35
CA LYS A 93 -14.57 1.08 -1.39
C LYS A 93 -15.11 0.19 -0.26
N LEU A 94 -15.09 0.71 0.98
CA LEU A 94 -15.58 -0.01 2.15
C LEU A 94 -17.11 -0.08 2.16
N GLY A 95 -17.79 1.02 1.80
CA GLY A 95 -19.25 1.07 1.67
C GLY A 95 -19.79 0.09 0.63
N ALA A 96 -19.18 0.04 -0.56
CA ALA A 96 -19.48 -0.92 -1.62
C ALA A 96 -19.32 -2.38 -1.15
N LYS A 97 -18.24 -2.67 -0.42
CA LYS A 97 -17.98 -4.02 0.12
C LYS A 97 -19.04 -4.43 1.15
N ILE A 98 -19.40 -3.52 2.06
CA ILE A 98 -20.47 -3.75 3.03
C ILE A 98 -21.82 -3.91 2.33
N ALA A 99 -22.15 -3.05 1.37
CA ALA A 99 -23.38 -3.15 0.59
C ALA A 99 -23.50 -4.52 -0.10
N LYS A 100 -22.41 -4.98 -0.73
CA LYS A 100 -22.34 -6.33 -1.32
C LYS A 100 -22.52 -7.45 -0.29
N ASP A 101 -21.81 -7.38 0.85
CA ASP A 101 -21.89 -8.39 1.91
C ASP A 101 -23.28 -8.44 2.57
N LEU A 102 -24.01 -7.32 2.60
CA LEU A 102 -25.34 -7.20 3.17
C LEU A 102 -26.47 -7.43 2.14
N GLY A 103 -26.16 -7.42 0.84
CA GLY A 103 -27.15 -7.54 -0.23
C GLY A 103 -27.95 -6.25 -0.45
N ILE A 104 -27.36 -5.08 -0.17
CA ILE A 104 -27.97 -3.77 -0.42
C ILE A 104 -27.93 -3.47 -1.92
N ASP A 105 -29.07 -3.05 -2.47
CA ASP A 105 -29.14 -2.61 -3.87
C ASP A 105 -28.48 -1.24 -4.05
N VAL A 106 -27.29 -1.27 -4.65
CA VAL A 106 -26.46 -0.08 -4.91
C VAL A 106 -27.03 0.83 -5.99
N SER A 107 -28.03 0.39 -6.77
CA SER A 107 -28.67 1.20 -7.80
C SER A 107 -29.70 2.20 -7.24
N THR A 108 -30.19 1.94 -6.02
CA THR A 108 -31.24 2.72 -5.36
C THR A 108 -30.79 3.34 -4.04
N THR A 109 -29.53 3.13 -3.64
CA THR A 109 -29.03 3.56 -2.32
C THR A 109 -27.69 4.27 -2.45
N ASP A 110 -27.68 5.52 -2.03
CA ASP A 110 -26.47 6.33 -1.96
C ASP A 110 -25.68 6.04 -0.67
N SER A 111 -26.33 5.92 0.48
CA SER A 111 -25.66 5.67 1.76
C SER A 111 -26.49 4.80 2.72
N PHE A 112 -25.86 4.30 3.78
CA PHE A 112 -26.51 3.52 4.84
C PHE A 112 -25.78 3.70 6.18
N VAL A 113 -26.44 3.36 7.29
CA VAL A 113 -25.90 3.51 8.65
C VAL A 113 -25.61 2.14 9.26
N VAL A 114 -24.46 1.98 9.91
CA VAL A 114 -24.14 0.76 10.64
C VAL A 114 -24.26 1.03 12.12
N LYS A 115 -25.16 0.32 12.83
CA LYS A 115 -25.27 0.37 14.28
C LYS A 115 -24.25 -0.55 14.92
N MET A 116 -23.26 0.06 15.55
CA MET A 116 -22.19 -0.63 16.24
C MET A 116 -22.41 -0.50 17.74
N ASN A 117 -22.72 -1.61 18.41
CA ASN A 117 -22.66 -1.68 19.87
C ASN A 117 -21.54 -2.65 20.21
N ILE A 118 -20.39 -2.13 20.65
CA ILE A 118 -19.23 -2.95 21.03
C ILE A 118 -19.26 -3.31 22.52
N GLY A 119 -19.81 -2.41 23.34
CA GLY A 119 -19.81 -2.55 24.80
C GLY A 119 -18.44 -2.26 25.40
N ALA A 120 -18.09 -2.97 26.48
CA ALA A 120 -16.84 -2.76 27.19
C ALA A 120 -15.64 -3.41 26.46
N VAL A 121 -14.55 -2.66 26.38
CA VAL A 121 -13.27 -3.03 25.78
C VAL A 121 -12.16 -2.90 26.81
N ASN A 122 -11.36 -3.95 26.97
CA ASN A 122 -10.15 -3.92 27.78
C ASN A 122 -8.93 -3.67 26.91
N LYS A 123 -7.96 -2.94 27.47
CA LYS A 123 -6.61 -2.81 26.92
C LYS A 123 -5.71 -3.79 27.65
N THR A 124 -4.93 -4.55 26.89
CA THR A 124 -3.80 -5.32 27.41
C THR A 124 -2.52 -4.76 26.79
N GLU A 125 -1.50 -4.49 27.61
CA GLU A 125 -0.22 -3.96 27.14
C GLU A 125 1.00 -4.62 27.81
N ILE A 126 2.12 -4.65 27.08
CA ILE A 126 3.47 -4.87 27.57
C ILE A 126 4.26 -3.60 27.29
N ARG A 127 4.89 -3.04 28.31
CA ARG A 127 5.74 -1.86 28.15
C ARG A 127 6.94 -2.16 27.27
N TRP A 128 7.30 -1.20 26.43
CA TRP A 128 8.43 -1.38 25.50
C TRP A 128 9.74 -1.69 26.23
N GLN A 129 9.97 -1.13 27.42
CA GLN A 129 11.19 -1.38 28.19
C GLN A 129 11.29 -2.84 28.64
N ASP A 130 10.16 -3.45 29.03
CA ASP A 130 10.10 -4.86 29.41
C ASP A 130 10.37 -5.75 28.18
N MET A 131 9.77 -5.41 27.03
CA MET A 131 10.01 -6.11 25.76
C MET A 131 11.47 -6.00 25.30
N PHE A 132 12.02 -4.78 25.29
CA PHE A 132 13.40 -4.49 24.90
C PHE A 132 14.40 -5.26 25.78
N SER A 133 14.17 -5.27 27.10
CA SER A 133 14.99 -6.02 28.04
C SER A 133 14.91 -7.54 27.80
N ALA A 134 13.72 -8.06 27.49
CA ALA A 134 13.53 -9.48 27.23
C ALA A 134 14.13 -9.95 25.90
N LEU A 135 14.15 -9.09 24.88
CA LEU A 135 14.74 -9.38 23.57
C LEU A 135 16.26 -9.22 23.54
N LYS A 136 16.87 -8.59 24.55
CA LYS A 136 18.31 -8.35 24.59
C LYS A 136 19.09 -9.67 24.50
N GLY A 137 19.90 -9.81 23.45
CA GLY A 137 20.72 -11.00 23.20
C GLY A 137 19.96 -12.20 22.64
N LYS A 138 18.65 -12.06 22.37
CA LYS A 138 17.85 -13.11 21.72
C LYS A 138 18.10 -13.11 20.22
N ARG A 139 17.85 -14.28 19.61
CA ARG A 139 18.08 -14.53 18.19
C ARG A 139 16.85 -15.15 17.57
N LEU A 140 16.56 -14.76 16.33
CA LEU A 140 15.58 -15.41 15.48
C LEU A 140 16.15 -16.76 14.99
N ASN A 141 15.27 -17.74 14.86
CA ASN A 141 15.57 -19.00 14.19
C ASN A 141 15.70 -18.76 12.69
N VAL A 142 16.92 -18.61 12.20
CA VAL A 142 17.23 -18.38 10.78
C VAL A 142 16.88 -19.58 9.88
N ASP A 143 16.65 -20.76 10.45
CA ASP A 143 16.20 -21.94 9.72
C ASP A 143 14.69 -21.95 9.49
N HIS A 144 13.95 -21.07 10.16
CA HIS A 144 12.49 -20.97 9.99
C HIS A 144 12.16 -20.32 8.63
N GLU A 145 11.37 -21.00 7.79
CA GLU A 145 11.07 -20.55 6.41
C GLU A 145 10.51 -19.11 6.35
N PHE A 146 9.60 -18.77 7.27
CA PHE A 146 9.09 -17.40 7.38
C PHE A 146 10.19 -16.37 7.70
N VAL A 147 11.11 -16.68 8.60
CA VAL A 147 12.24 -15.78 8.95
C VAL A 147 13.16 -15.62 7.73
N GLN A 148 13.45 -16.69 7.00
CA GLN A 148 14.22 -16.63 5.75
C GLN A 148 13.54 -15.73 4.71
N ALA A 149 12.23 -15.84 4.54
CA ALA A 149 11.46 -15.01 3.61
C ALA A 149 11.49 -13.52 3.99
N ILE A 150 11.54 -13.19 5.29
CA ILE A 150 11.70 -11.82 5.76
C ILE A 150 13.12 -11.32 5.52
N ILE A 151 14.14 -12.11 5.87
CA ILE A 151 15.56 -11.76 5.68
C ILE A 151 15.89 -11.53 4.20
N ALA A 152 15.32 -12.34 3.31
CA ALA A 152 15.49 -12.23 1.87
C ALA A 152 14.84 -10.97 1.25
N SER A 153 13.94 -10.29 1.98
CA SER A 153 13.17 -9.17 1.47
C SER A 153 13.55 -7.86 2.14
N LYS A 154 14.11 -6.92 1.37
CA LYS A 154 14.47 -5.56 1.82
C LYS A 154 13.27 -4.72 2.33
N ARG A 155 12.05 -5.09 1.95
CA ARG A 155 10.82 -4.30 2.21
C ARG A 155 9.86 -4.92 3.21
N ARG A 156 10.28 -6.03 3.80
CA ARG A 156 9.53 -6.76 4.83
C ARG A 156 10.31 -6.67 6.13
N SER A 157 9.60 -6.44 7.22
CA SER A 157 10.16 -6.52 8.57
C SER A 157 9.17 -7.19 9.50
N LEU A 158 9.67 -7.72 10.60
CA LEU A 158 8.82 -8.24 11.67
C LEU A 158 8.39 -7.10 12.57
N SER A 159 7.17 -7.19 13.08
CA SER A 159 6.68 -6.41 14.20
C SER A 159 6.01 -7.34 15.22
N VAL A 160 6.09 -7.02 16.50
CA VAL A 160 5.49 -7.80 17.59
C VAL A 160 4.39 -6.99 18.23
N VAL A 161 3.22 -7.60 18.42
CA VAL A 161 2.10 -6.98 19.13
C VAL A 161 2.46 -6.86 20.61
N CYS A 162 2.50 -5.63 21.11
CA CYS A 162 2.72 -5.33 22.53
C CYS A 162 1.50 -4.66 23.16
N GLU A 163 0.49 -4.34 22.37
CA GLU A 163 -0.75 -3.75 22.83
C GLU A 163 -1.93 -4.33 22.06
N MET A 164 -3.03 -4.65 22.75
CA MET A 164 -4.29 -5.06 22.12
C MET A 164 -5.50 -4.47 22.84
N LEU A 165 -6.55 -4.20 22.07
CA LEU A 165 -7.86 -3.77 22.55
C LEU A 165 -8.88 -4.86 22.23
N ALA A 166 -9.45 -5.51 23.26
CA ALA A 166 -10.30 -6.68 23.10
C ALA A 166 -11.66 -6.52 23.79
N THR A 167 -12.71 -7.11 23.20
CA THR A 167 -14.06 -7.12 23.79
C THR A 167 -14.09 -7.91 25.10
N THR A 168 -14.83 -7.41 26.08
CA THR A 168 -14.96 -8.07 27.39
C THR A 168 -16.14 -9.03 27.47
N GLY A 169 -17.09 -8.93 26.55
CA GLY A 169 -18.29 -9.76 26.45
C GLY A 169 -18.69 -10.01 24.99
N ASP A 170 -19.75 -10.79 24.83
CA ASP A 170 -20.36 -11.01 23.52
C ASP A 170 -21.10 -9.75 23.07
N THR A 171 -20.91 -9.40 21.81
CA THR A 171 -21.18 -8.07 21.28
C THR A 171 -22.04 -8.17 20.03
N LYS A 172 -23.09 -7.35 19.89
CA LYS A 172 -23.99 -7.40 18.73
C LYS A 172 -23.73 -6.24 17.76
N MET A 173 -23.52 -6.56 16.49
CA MET A 173 -23.45 -5.57 15.41
C MET A 173 -24.65 -5.69 14.48
N GLU A 174 -25.21 -4.55 14.07
CA GLU A 174 -26.38 -4.48 13.21
C GLU A 174 -26.19 -3.43 12.10
N SER A 175 -26.69 -3.70 10.90
CA SER A 175 -26.77 -2.70 9.83
C SER A 175 -28.20 -2.19 9.70
N GLU A 176 -28.38 -0.88 9.61
CA GLU A 176 -29.67 -0.26 9.30
C GLU A 176 -29.59 0.55 8.00
N LEU A 177 -30.50 0.23 7.08
CA LEU A 177 -30.64 0.98 5.85
C LEU A 177 -31.42 2.28 6.13
N GLN A 178 -30.78 3.43 5.93
CA GLN A 178 -31.46 4.71 5.78
C GLN A 178 -31.29 5.17 4.34
N VAL A 179 -32.40 5.15 3.58
CA VAL A 179 -32.43 5.70 2.23
C VAL A 179 -32.75 7.19 2.35
N GLU A 180 -31.75 8.04 2.18
CA GLU A 180 -31.96 9.45 1.83
C GLU A 180 -31.78 9.58 0.32
N GLY A 181 -32.82 10.09 -0.36
CA GLY A 181 -32.77 10.41 -1.78
C GLY A 181 -33.39 11.79 -2.00
N ASP A 182 -32.64 12.69 -2.61
CA ASP A 182 -33.15 13.95 -3.14
C ASP A 182 -33.55 13.68 -4.60
N ALA A 183 -34.84 13.44 -4.83
CA ALA A 183 -35.36 13.18 -6.17
C ALA A 183 -35.86 14.49 -6.79
N ASP A 184 -34.94 15.33 -7.30
CA ASP A 184 -35.30 16.37 -8.25
C ASP A 184 -35.41 15.76 -9.64
N ILE A 185 -36.59 15.20 -9.93
CA ILE A 185 -36.95 14.72 -11.26
C ILE A 185 -37.46 15.93 -12.06
N GLU A 186 -36.58 16.59 -12.81
CA GLU A 186 -37.00 17.41 -13.95
C GLU A 186 -37.55 16.49 -15.05
N THR A 187 -38.83 16.13 -14.93
CA THR A 187 -39.58 15.53 -16.02
C THR A 187 -39.92 16.62 -17.03
N THR A 188 -39.23 16.59 -18.16
CA THR A 188 -39.58 17.38 -19.33
C THR A 188 -40.95 16.92 -19.85
N GLY A 189 -41.98 17.69 -19.50
CA GLY A 189 -43.26 17.75 -20.19
C GLY A 189 -44.35 16.80 -19.68
N ILE A 190 -45.22 17.30 -18.78
CA ILE A 190 -46.70 17.15 -18.70
C ILE A 190 -47.18 18.08 -17.55
N PRO A 191 -48.33 18.80 -17.65
CA PRO A 191 -48.63 19.90 -16.74
C PRO A 191 -49.25 19.45 -15.40
N MET A 192 -48.75 20.09 -14.34
CA MET A 192 -49.30 20.30 -12.99
C MET A 192 -50.30 19.27 -12.44
N ALA A 193 -49.78 18.37 -11.59
CA ALA A 193 -50.47 17.97 -10.37
C ALA A 193 -49.45 17.96 -9.22
N SER A 194 -49.61 18.87 -8.27
CA SER A 194 -48.82 18.93 -7.04
C SER A 194 -49.16 17.72 -6.17
N GLY A 195 -48.34 16.67 -6.26
CA GLY A 195 -48.37 15.52 -5.36
C GLY A 195 -47.04 15.45 -4.61
N LYS A 196 -47.04 15.87 -3.34
CA LYS A 196 -45.91 15.64 -2.43
C LYS A 196 -45.91 14.15 -2.08
N VAL A 197 -45.16 13.34 -2.83
CA VAL A 197 -45.00 11.91 -2.53
C VAL A 197 -43.83 11.77 -1.56
N GLU A 198 -44.11 11.91 -0.26
CA GLU A 198 -43.24 11.39 0.80
C GLU A 198 -43.41 9.86 0.82
N GLY A 199 -42.53 9.16 0.12
CA GLY A 199 -42.48 7.70 0.09
C GLY A 199 -41.14 7.20 0.60
N SER A 200 -40.99 6.99 1.92
CA SER A 200 -39.87 6.19 2.45
C SER A 200 -40.18 4.71 2.22
N VAL A 201 -39.62 4.13 1.16
CA VAL A 201 -39.66 2.67 1.00
C VAL A 201 -38.63 2.09 1.97
N LYS A 202 -39.10 1.55 3.10
CA LYS A 202 -38.27 0.79 4.05
C LYS A 202 -38.14 -0.65 3.57
N ASP A 203 -37.20 -0.91 2.67
CA ASP A 203 -36.70 -2.28 2.49
C ASP A 203 -35.63 -2.54 3.56
N SER A 204 -36.01 -3.20 4.65
CA SER A 204 -35.13 -3.42 5.80
C SER A 204 -34.28 -4.68 5.61
N HIS A 205 -33.09 -4.53 5.03
CA HIS A 205 -32.05 -5.56 5.11
C HIS A 205 -31.33 -5.49 6.47
N GLN A 206 -31.91 -6.11 7.50
CA GLN A 206 -31.27 -6.24 8.82
C GLN A 206 -30.49 -7.55 8.89
N ARG A 207 -29.15 -7.48 8.83
CA ARG A 207 -28.27 -8.59 9.23
C ARG A 207 -27.58 -8.20 10.53
N SER A 208 -27.61 -9.11 11.50
CA SER A 208 -26.92 -8.94 12.77
C SER A 208 -25.94 -10.08 13.02
N PHE A 209 -24.78 -9.77 13.58
CA PHE A 209 -23.79 -10.77 13.95
C PHE A 209 -23.34 -10.56 15.40
N ILE A 210 -23.00 -11.67 16.06
CA ILE A 210 -22.43 -11.65 17.41
C ILE A 210 -20.91 -11.78 17.26
N ILE A 211 -20.19 -10.80 17.81
CA ILE A 211 -18.75 -10.85 18.00
C ILE A 211 -18.50 -11.50 19.36
N PRO A 212 -17.75 -12.61 19.42
CA PRO A 212 -17.45 -13.27 20.68
C PRO A 212 -16.64 -12.39 21.64
N LYS A 213 -16.78 -12.66 22.94
CA LYS A 213 -15.86 -12.16 23.97
C LYS A 213 -14.39 -12.44 23.62
N GLY A 214 -13.53 -11.46 23.89
CA GLY A 214 -12.09 -11.56 23.70
C GLY A 214 -11.63 -11.24 22.28
N THR A 215 -12.54 -10.82 21.40
CA THR A 215 -12.19 -10.43 20.03
C THR A 215 -11.37 -9.14 20.05
N VAL A 216 -10.18 -9.18 19.44
CA VAL A 216 -9.30 -8.02 19.26
C VAL A 216 -9.86 -7.12 18.17
N LEU A 217 -10.03 -5.84 18.49
CA LEU A 217 -10.56 -4.81 17.58
C LEU A 217 -9.44 -3.94 17.02
N GLY A 218 -8.40 -3.72 17.82
CA GLY A 218 -7.21 -2.99 17.41
C GLY A 218 -5.99 -3.47 18.18
N TYR A 219 -4.81 -3.27 17.60
CA TYR A 219 -3.55 -3.67 18.20
C TYR A 219 -2.46 -2.63 17.92
N GLY A 220 -1.51 -2.53 18.84
CA GLY A 220 -0.28 -1.76 18.70
C GLY A 220 0.92 -2.72 18.68
N CYS A 221 1.88 -2.46 17.81
CA CYS A 221 3.04 -3.32 17.65
C CYS A 221 4.34 -2.50 17.67
N TYR A 222 5.47 -3.20 17.87
CA TYR A 222 6.81 -2.66 17.71
C TYR A 222 7.59 -3.41 16.64
N ARG A 223 8.33 -2.69 15.80
CA ARG A 223 9.18 -3.23 14.76
C ARG A 223 10.41 -3.89 15.39
N LEU A 224 10.78 -5.03 14.81
CA LEU A 224 12.04 -5.70 15.09
C LEU A 224 13.02 -5.44 13.95
N ARG A 225 14.24 -5.06 14.32
CA ARG A 225 15.38 -4.89 13.42
C ARG A 225 16.26 -6.13 13.49
N ILE A 226 16.49 -6.76 12.35
CA ILE A 226 17.45 -7.87 12.24
C ILE A 226 18.83 -7.23 12.04
N VAL A 227 19.67 -7.31 13.06
CA VAL A 227 21.01 -6.69 13.09
C VAL A 227 22.04 -7.58 12.41
N ASP A 228 21.94 -8.89 12.61
CA ASP A 228 22.79 -9.89 11.96
C ASP A 228 21.90 -10.94 11.29
N LYS A 229 21.93 -10.97 9.96
CA LYS A 229 21.09 -11.86 9.14
C LYS A 229 21.55 -13.31 9.20
N ASP A 230 22.84 -13.56 9.40
CA ASP A 230 23.41 -14.91 9.44
C ASP A 230 23.20 -15.54 10.82
N GLN A 231 23.31 -14.73 11.88
CA GLN A 231 23.13 -15.18 13.26
C GLN A 231 21.72 -15.00 13.81
N GLY A 232 20.85 -14.29 13.10
CA GLY A 232 19.49 -13.96 13.51
C GLY A 232 19.40 -12.96 14.66
N SER A 233 20.47 -12.21 14.97
CA SER A 233 20.46 -11.25 16.07
C SER A 233 19.40 -10.17 15.81
N VAL A 234 18.52 -9.97 16.78
CA VAL A 234 17.35 -9.09 16.64
C VAL A 234 17.30 -8.08 17.77
N GLU A 235 16.91 -6.86 17.44
CA GLU A 235 16.70 -5.77 18.39
C GLU A 235 15.36 -5.10 18.12
N MET A 236 14.79 -4.46 19.13
CA MET A 236 13.60 -3.64 18.94
C MET A 236 14.00 -2.32 18.27
N ASP A 237 13.25 -1.91 17.26
CA ASP A 237 13.47 -0.67 16.51
C ASP A 237 12.67 0.46 17.17
N ILE A 238 13.24 1.10 18.17
CA ILE A 238 12.60 2.20 18.90
C ILE A 238 13.03 3.51 18.25
N ASP A 239 12.06 4.38 17.94
CA ASP A 239 12.34 5.72 17.41
C ASP A 239 13.16 6.53 18.44
N LYS A 240 14.22 7.21 18.01
CA LYS A 240 15.17 7.89 18.91
C LYS A 240 14.51 9.01 19.72
N GLU A 241 13.44 9.61 19.21
CA GLU A 241 12.65 10.61 19.95
C GLU A 241 11.87 10.03 21.16
N LEU A 242 11.76 8.71 21.25
CA LEU A 242 11.07 7.99 22.33
C LEU A 242 12.02 7.53 23.44
N GLU A 243 13.34 7.51 23.21
CA GLU A 243 14.32 7.16 24.25
C GLU A 243 14.26 8.15 25.44
N ASP A 244 13.87 9.40 25.18
CA ASP A 244 13.79 10.49 26.17
C ASP A 244 12.39 10.72 26.77
N LYS A 245 11.37 9.95 26.38
CA LYS A 245 9.98 10.12 26.85
C LYS A 245 9.43 8.81 27.41
N ASP A 246 8.81 8.87 28.59
CA ASP A 246 8.14 7.76 29.25
C ASP A 246 6.80 7.43 28.54
N VAL A 247 6.88 7.07 27.26
CA VAL A 247 5.72 6.75 26.39
C VAL A 247 5.33 5.30 26.62
N THR A 248 4.13 5.08 27.11
CA THR A 248 3.58 3.75 27.41
C THR A 248 2.93 3.07 26.20
N ASP A 249 2.55 3.86 25.19
CA ASP A 249 1.82 3.37 24.03
C ASP A 249 2.77 2.69 23.03
N ALA A 250 2.30 1.65 22.33
CA ALA A 250 2.99 1.18 21.13
C ALA A 250 3.09 2.33 20.12
N VAL A 251 4.26 2.55 19.50
CA VAL A 251 4.48 3.75 18.64
C VAL A 251 5.00 3.42 17.25
N ASP A 252 5.34 2.16 16.95
CA ASP A 252 5.85 1.82 15.63
C ASP A 252 4.75 1.96 14.58
N GLY A 253 4.88 3.03 13.81
CA GLY A 253 3.91 3.37 12.80
C GLY A 253 2.64 3.93 13.41
N ALA A 254 2.72 5.18 13.88
CA ALA A 254 1.68 6.09 13.43
C ALA A 254 1.49 5.80 11.92
N PRO A 255 0.32 5.32 11.47
CA PRO A 255 0.03 5.17 10.06
C PRO A 255 0.38 6.53 9.52
N THR A 256 1.42 6.60 8.68
CA THR A 256 1.93 7.82 8.07
C THR A 256 0.70 8.57 7.66
N ALA A 257 0.38 9.66 8.40
CA ALA A 257 -0.98 10.16 8.59
C ALA A 257 -1.70 9.97 7.27
N ALA A 258 -2.56 8.94 7.15
CA ALA A 258 -2.94 8.39 5.85
C ALA A 258 -3.15 9.59 4.95
N HIS A 259 -2.17 9.84 4.07
CA HIS A 259 -2.24 11.04 3.28
C HIS A 259 -3.60 10.86 2.60
N PRO A 260 -4.51 11.84 2.60
CA PRO A 260 -5.82 11.67 1.95
C PRO A 260 -5.67 11.12 0.51
N PHE A 261 -4.46 11.27 -0.04
CA PHE A 261 -3.76 10.53 -1.09
C PHE A 261 -3.67 8.98 -0.97
N ASP A 262 -4.68 8.26 -0.50
CA ASP A 262 -4.79 6.80 -0.75
C ASP A 262 -4.99 6.49 -2.27
N GLN A 263 -4.88 7.51 -3.12
CA GLN A 263 -5.11 7.51 -4.54
C GLN A 263 -4.01 8.35 -5.21
N PRO A 264 -3.50 7.97 -6.41
CA PRO A 264 -2.85 8.94 -7.28
C PRO A 264 -3.82 10.10 -7.45
N ASP A 265 -3.36 11.30 -7.15
CA ASP A 265 -4.18 12.45 -6.84
C ASP A 265 -4.95 12.97 -8.06
N GLY A 266 -6.20 12.52 -8.19
CA GLY A 266 -7.18 13.09 -9.10
C GLY A 266 -6.64 13.36 -10.51
N GLN A 267 -6.97 14.52 -11.08
CA GLN A 267 -6.60 14.90 -12.44
C GLN A 267 -5.19 15.49 -12.59
N ASN A 268 -4.49 15.84 -11.49
CA ASN A 268 -3.34 16.76 -11.56
C ASN A 268 -1.97 16.16 -11.24
N ASP A 269 -1.91 14.92 -10.72
CA ASP A 269 -0.66 14.18 -10.43
C ASP A 269 0.35 14.97 -9.57
N SER A 270 -0.11 15.91 -8.76
CA SER A 270 0.66 16.77 -7.85
C SER A 270 1.50 16.00 -6.83
N ALA A 271 1.01 14.85 -6.34
CA ALA A 271 1.77 14.02 -5.42
C ALA A 271 2.99 13.41 -6.12
N LEU A 272 2.76 12.82 -7.30
CA LEU A 272 3.82 12.27 -8.13
C LEU A 272 4.80 13.35 -8.58
N LYS A 273 4.30 14.53 -8.97
CA LYS A 273 5.15 15.68 -9.29
C LYS A 273 6.00 16.12 -8.11
N SER A 274 5.46 16.10 -6.89
CA SER A 274 6.22 16.46 -5.69
C SER A 274 7.33 15.45 -5.40
N GLU A 275 7.06 14.16 -5.49
CA GLU A 275 8.06 13.11 -5.21
C GLU A 275 9.17 13.09 -6.26
N PHE A 276 8.79 13.17 -7.53
CA PHE A 276 9.74 13.18 -8.63
C PHE A 276 10.28 14.57 -8.92
N LYS A 277 9.95 15.59 -8.12
CA LYS A 277 10.29 16.99 -8.39
C LYS A 277 11.77 17.18 -8.68
N THR A 278 12.64 16.67 -7.82
CA THR A 278 14.09 16.80 -7.98
C THR A 278 14.61 16.10 -9.24
N LEU A 279 14.00 14.98 -9.63
CA LEU A 279 14.32 14.33 -10.91
C LEU A 279 13.81 15.15 -12.10
N LEU A 280 12.54 15.57 -12.08
CA LEU A 280 11.89 16.29 -13.19
C LEU A 280 12.51 17.67 -13.44
N GLU A 281 12.97 18.34 -12.39
CA GLU A 281 13.62 19.65 -12.48
C GLU A 281 15.16 19.53 -12.66
N SER A 282 15.71 18.31 -12.66
CA SER A 282 17.14 18.08 -12.80
C SER A 282 17.64 18.50 -14.19
N PRO A 283 18.79 19.21 -14.29
CA PRO A 283 19.40 19.51 -15.59
C PRO A 283 19.82 18.23 -16.34
N SER A 284 19.98 17.11 -15.63
CA SER A 284 20.34 15.82 -16.19
C SER A 284 19.11 14.94 -16.52
N PHE A 285 17.88 15.44 -16.35
CA PHE A 285 16.65 14.66 -16.54
C PHE A 285 16.62 13.91 -17.87
N GLY A 286 16.82 14.61 -18.99
CA GLY A 286 16.80 14.01 -20.32
C GLY A 286 17.83 12.87 -20.49
N LYS A 287 19.04 13.05 -19.95
CA LYS A 287 20.09 12.02 -19.96
C LYS A 287 19.74 10.82 -19.09
N ILE A 288 19.16 11.06 -17.91
CA ILE A 288 18.71 9.99 -17.00
C ILE A 288 17.63 9.16 -17.71
N ILE A 289 16.63 9.79 -18.32
CA ILE A 289 15.58 9.10 -19.06
C ILE A 289 16.14 8.35 -20.27
N GLU A 290 17.11 8.92 -20.99
CA GLU A 290 17.79 8.22 -22.08
C GLU A 290 18.54 6.98 -21.58
N CYS A 291 19.24 7.07 -20.44
CA CYS A 291 19.87 5.90 -19.81
C CYS A 291 18.83 4.82 -19.48
N PHE A 292 17.71 5.18 -18.85
CA PHE A 292 16.62 4.23 -18.57
C PHE A 292 16.05 3.63 -19.87
N ARG A 293 15.85 4.41 -20.94
CA ARG A 293 15.41 3.89 -22.25
C ARG A 293 16.40 2.89 -22.84
N ASN A 294 17.70 3.13 -22.68
CA ASN A 294 18.74 2.20 -23.11
C ASN A 294 18.72 0.90 -22.29
N ILE A 295 18.49 1.01 -20.97
CA ILE A 295 18.36 -0.17 -20.10
C ILE A 295 17.09 -0.97 -20.43
N LEU A 296 15.97 -0.31 -20.73
CA LEU A 296 14.73 -0.96 -21.16
C LEU A 296 14.85 -1.70 -22.49
N ALA A 297 15.88 -1.43 -23.30
CA ALA A 297 16.18 -2.23 -24.49
C ALA A 297 16.67 -3.65 -24.13
N SER A 298 17.04 -3.88 -22.88
CA SER A 298 17.46 -5.19 -22.36
C SER A 298 16.86 -5.38 -20.94
N PRO A 299 15.55 -5.69 -20.86
CA PRO A 299 14.75 -5.58 -19.62
C PRO A 299 15.26 -6.41 -18.44
N GLY A 300 15.92 -7.55 -18.70
CA GLY A 300 16.54 -8.38 -17.67
C GLY A 300 17.54 -7.66 -16.76
N HIS A 301 18.07 -6.51 -17.19
CA HIS A 301 19.04 -5.71 -16.43
C HIS A 301 18.40 -4.64 -15.52
N ILE A 302 17.08 -4.43 -15.59
CA ILE A 302 16.40 -3.48 -14.68
C ILE A 302 16.46 -3.96 -13.23
N LYS A 303 16.32 -5.27 -13.01
CA LYS A 303 16.29 -5.84 -11.66
C LYS A 303 17.62 -5.65 -10.91
N PRO A 304 18.80 -6.01 -11.49
CA PRO A 304 20.08 -5.72 -10.84
C PRO A 304 20.29 -4.23 -10.54
N LEU A 305 19.92 -3.33 -11.47
CA LEU A 305 19.99 -1.89 -11.25
C LEU A 305 19.10 -1.45 -10.08
N ARG A 306 17.85 -1.89 -10.05
CA ARG A 306 16.91 -1.59 -8.96
C ARG A 306 17.44 -2.09 -7.62
N ASP A 307 17.99 -3.30 -7.58
CA ASP A 307 18.52 -3.87 -6.34
C ASP A 307 19.71 -3.04 -5.81
N LEU A 308 20.59 -2.54 -6.71
CA LEU A 308 21.70 -1.64 -6.37
C LEU A 308 21.20 -0.26 -5.88
N LEU A 309 20.20 0.33 -6.52
CA LEU A 309 19.61 1.60 -6.10
C LEU A 309 18.91 1.48 -4.75
N GLU A 310 18.23 0.36 -4.50
CA GLU A 310 17.61 0.08 -3.19
C GLU A 310 18.67 -0.04 -2.09
N ASP A 311 19.80 -0.70 -2.38
CA ASP A 311 20.96 -0.77 -1.47
C ASP A 311 21.57 0.62 -1.19
N SER A 312 21.64 1.48 -2.21
CA SER A 312 22.08 2.87 -2.03
C SER A 312 21.14 3.65 -1.11
N VAL A 313 19.83 3.46 -1.23
CA VAL A 313 18.86 4.14 -0.34
C VAL A 313 19.03 3.65 1.09
N LEU A 314 19.19 2.34 1.32
CA LEU A 314 19.45 1.80 2.65
C LEU A 314 20.75 2.36 3.24
N SER A 315 21.80 2.49 2.42
CA SER A 315 23.06 3.11 2.85
C SER A 315 22.90 4.58 3.25
N LEU A 316 22.07 5.35 2.53
CA LEU A 316 21.74 6.75 2.85
C LEU A 316 20.86 6.85 4.11
N ASP A 317 20.08 5.82 4.42
CA ASP A 317 19.33 5.70 5.68
C ASP A 317 20.23 5.27 6.87
N GLY A 318 21.55 5.12 6.63
CA GLY A 318 22.52 4.73 7.65
C GLY A 318 22.56 3.22 7.93
N GLU A 319 21.89 2.40 7.11
CA GLU A 319 22.01 0.94 7.22
C GLU A 319 23.39 0.48 6.70
N LYS A 320 23.95 -0.56 7.34
CA LYS A 320 25.21 -1.17 6.90
C LYS A 320 24.96 -2.02 5.66
N VAL A 321 25.36 -1.52 4.50
CA VAL A 321 25.27 -2.23 3.23
C VAL A 321 26.66 -2.65 2.75
N ASN A 322 26.81 -3.89 2.31
CA ASN A 322 28.08 -4.39 1.80
C ASN A 322 28.41 -3.72 0.46
N ALA A 323 29.66 -3.28 0.30
CA ALA A 323 30.13 -2.74 -0.97
C ALA A 323 30.04 -3.81 -2.07
N LEU A 324 29.42 -3.45 -3.21
CA LEU A 324 29.27 -4.36 -4.34
C LEU A 324 30.56 -4.37 -5.18
N LYS A 325 31.01 -5.57 -5.56
CA LYS A 325 32.14 -5.72 -6.50
C LYS A 325 31.68 -5.31 -7.90
N GLU A 326 32.47 -4.47 -8.57
CA GLU A 326 32.17 -3.96 -9.91
C GLU A 326 32.01 -5.11 -10.91
N ASP A 327 32.92 -6.09 -10.89
CA ASP A 327 32.87 -7.25 -11.81
C ASP A 327 31.58 -8.07 -11.67
N ALA A 328 31.13 -8.32 -10.43
CA ALA A 328 29.90 -9.07 -10.20
C ALA A 328 28.66 -8.30 -10.68
N PHE A 329 28.68 -6.97 -10.57
CA PHE A 329 27.61 -6.13 -11.10
C PHE A 329 27.65 -6.06 -12.63
N LEU A 330 28.84 -5.95 -13.22
CA LEU A 330 29.06 -5.97 -14.66
C LEU A 330 28.51 -7.26 -15.28
N ASP A 331 28.81 -8.41 -14.68
CA ASP A 331 28.27 -9.70 -15.11
C ASP A 331 26.73 -9.72 -15.09
N SER A 332 26.11 -9.06 -14.10
CA SER A 332 24.65 -8.97 -13.99
C SER A 332 24.00 -7.98 -14.96
N MET A 333 24.72 -6.97 -15.41
CA MET A 333 24.24 -5.93 -16.33
C MET A 333 24.51 -6.26 -17.81
N GLY A 334 25.38 -7.22 -18.10
CA GLY A 334 25.68 -7.66 -19.46
C GLY A 334 26.15 -6.53 -20.40
N PRO A 335 25.87 -6.60 -21.72
CA PRO A 335 26.27 -5.57 -22.68
C PRO A 335 25.38 -4.31 -22.64
N CYS A 336 24.55 -4.15 -21.61
CA CYS A 336 23.60 -3.05 -21.49
C CYS A 336 24.34 -1.71 -21.50
N GLN A 337 23.88 -0.80 -22.37
CA GLN A 337 24.38 0.57 -22.40
C GLN A 337 23.55 1.47 -21.45
N GLY A 338 24.12 2.57 -20.98
CA GLY A 338 23.42 3.59 -20.19
C GLY A 338 23.47 3.44 -18.67
N TRP A 339 23.64 2.23 -18.10
CA TRP A 339 23.65 2.08 -16.64
C TRP A 339 24.87 2.75 -15.98
N ARG A 340 26.05 2.70 -16.60
CA ARG A 340 27.27 3.30 -16.03
C ARG A 340 27.17 4.81 -15.98
N GLU A 341 26.64 5.41 -17.05
CA GLU A 341 26.37 6.85 -17.13
C GLU A 341 25.29 7.25 -16.13
N LEU A 342 24.21 6.47 -16.00
CA LEU A 342 23.18 6.71 -14.99
C LEU A 342 23.77 6.76 -13.58
N LEU A 343 24.57 5.75 -13.23
CA LEU A 343 25.20 5.65 -11.91
C LEU A 343 26.15 6.83 -11.64
N ASP A 344 26.93 7.25 -12.63
CA ASP A 344 27.80 8.44 -12.54
C ASP A 344 26.99 9.72 -12.32
N ILE A 345 25.90 9.92 -13.07
CA ILE A 345 25.02 11.11 -12.94
C ILE A 345 24.42 11.22 -11.53
N ILE A 346 24.06 10.09 -10.91
CA ILE A 346 23.44 10.07 -9.58
C ILE A 346 24.46 9.86 -8.45
N GLY A 347 25.76 10.02 -8.74
CA GLY A 347 26.81 10.17 -7.73
C GLY A 347 27.48 8.87 -7.24
N PHE A 348 27.26 7.74 -7.91
CA PHE A 348 28.04 6.53 -7.62
C PHE A 348 29.48 6.70 -8.11
N GLN A 349 30.43 6.12 -7.39
CA GLN A 349 31.84 6.15 -7.77
C GLN A 349 32.40 4.75 -7.97
N PHE A 350 33.21 4.58 -9.01
CA PHE A 350 33.87 3.32 -9.32
C PHE A 350 35.35 3.43 -8.90
N LYS A 351 35.72 2.81 -7.78
CA LYS A 351 37.09 2.84 -7.25
C LYS A 351 37.53 1.45 -6.84
N GLU A 352 38.74 1.08 -7.23
CA GLU A 352 39.40 -0.18 -6.82
C GLU A 352 38.54 -1.43 -7.11
N GLY A 353 37.79 -1.45 -8.22
CA GLY A 353 36.90 -2.56 -8.58
C GLY A 353 35.66 -2.70 -7.69
N LYS A 354 35.29 -1.64 -6.97
CA LYS A 354 34.08 -1.57 -6.14
C LYS A 354 33.21 -0.39 -6.54
N ILE A 355 31.91 -0.60 -6.39
CA ILE A 355 30.90 0.45 -6.54
C ILE A 355 30.69 1.09 -5.17
N GLN A 356 31.05 2.36 -5.05
CA GLN A 356 30.82 3.17 -3.85
C GLN A 356 29.47 3.87 -3.98
N PHE A 357 28.65 3.75 -2.93
CA PHE A 357 27.36 4.42 -2.86
C PHE A 357 27.53 5.94 -2.79
N PRO A 358 26.58 6.70 -3.35
CA PRO A 358 26.55 8.15 -3.28
C PRO A 358 26.51 8.65 -1.82
N ASN A 359 26.99 9.88 -1.62
CA ASN A 359 26.86 10.60 -0.36
C ASN A 359 25.46 11.24 -0.22
N GLU A 360 25.19 11.87 0.93
CA GLU A 360 23.89 12.50 1.24
C GLU A 360 23.48 13.59 0.24
N GLU A 361 24.44 14.22 -0.45
CA GLU A 361 24.17 15.29 -1.43
C GLU A 361 23.38 14.79 -2.65
N PHE A 362 23.51 13.50 -3.00
CA PHE A 362 22.77 12.90 -4.11
C PHE A 362 21.45 12.23 -3.67
N ARG A 363 21.11 12.27 -2.38
CA ARG A 363 19.90 11.60 -1.85
C ARG A 363 18.65 11.97 -2.63
N GLU A 364 18.46 13.26 -2.90
CA GLU A 364 17.26 13.74 -3.58
C GLU A 364 17.13 13.30 -5.04
N ILE A 365 18.22 12.92 -5.71
CA ILE A 365 18.17 12.37 -7.08
C ILE A 365 18.14 10.84 -7.09
N VAL A 366 18.79 10.19 -6.12
CA VAL A 366 18.81 8.73 -5.98
C VAL A 366 17.42 8.19 -5.64
N LEU A 367 16.70 8.84 -4.73
CA LEU A 367 15.35 8.42 -4.32
C LEU A 367 14.36 8.29 -5.50
N PRO A 368 14.14 9.33 -6.34
CA PRO A 368 13.25 9.21 -7.48
C PRO A 368 13.80 8.26 -8.57
N CYS A 369 15.12 8.14 -8.76
CA CYS A 369 15.68 7.14 -9.68
C CYS A 369 15.41 5.71 -9.20
N ASN A 370 15.53 5.45 -7.90
CA ASN A 370 15.16 4.18 -7.30
C ASN A 370 13.66 3.90 -7.48
N ALA A 371 12.80 4.89 -7.22
CA ALA A 371 11.36 4.78 -7.42
C ALA A 371 11.00 4.45 -8.88
N LEU A 372 11.66 5.08 -9.85
CA LEU A 372 11.51 4.76 -11.27
C LEU A 372 11.96 3.33 -11.59
N ALA A 373 13.15 2.91 -11.13
CA ALA A 373 13.64 1.56 -11.33
C ALA A 373 12.70 0.50 -10.72
N ILE A 374 12.09 0.79 -9.57
CA ILE A 374 11.07 -0.04 -8.94
C ILE A 374 9.83 -0.15 -9.85
N SER A 375 9.31 0.96 -10.40
CA SER A 375 8.16 0.90 -11.32
C SER A 375 8.41 0.09 -12.59
N LEU A 376 9.64 0.07 -13.06
CA LEU A 376 10.01 -0.64 -14.29
C LEU A 376 10.27 -2.13 -14.07
N CYS A 377 10.60 -2.54 -12.84
CA CYS A 377 11.12 -3.88 -12.57
C CYS A 377 10.11 -5.02 -12.79
N ASP A 378 8.81 -4.74 -12.63
CA ASP A 378 7.76 -5.76 -12.79
C ASP A 378 7.16 -5.77 -14.21
N LEU A 379 7.65 -4.90 -15.10
CA LEU A 379 7.24 -4.91 -16.51
C LEU A 379 7.88 -6.10 -17.24
N SER A 380 7.09 -6.79 -18.06
CA SER A 380 7.60 -7.82 -18.97
C SER A 380 8.46 -7.23 -20.09
N ASP A 381 9.25 -8.09 -20.75
CA ASP A 381 10.13 -7.64 -21.83
C ASP A 381 9.40 -6.88 -22.95
N ALA A 382 8.21 -7.38 -23.32
CA ALA A 382 7.36 -6.74 -24.33
C ALA A 382 6.82 -5.37 -23.86
N GLN A 383 6.55 -5.21 -22.57
CA GLN A 383 6.09 -3.95 -21.99
C GLN A 383 7.22 -2.92 -21.91
N CYS A 384 8.42 -3.35 -21.49
CA CYS A 384 9.62 -2.51 -21.48
C CYS A 384 9.98 -2.02 -22.89
N ALA A 385 9.98 -2.92 -23.87
CA ALA A 385 10.24 -2.58 -25.27
C ALA A 385 9.20 -1.58 -25.82
N ALA A 386 7.91 -1.80 -25.52
CA ALA A 386 6.86 -0.88 -25.96
C ALA A 386 6.94 0.50 -25.27
N LEU A 387 7.23 0.54 -23.96
CA LEU A 387 7.37 1.79 -23.20
C LEU A 387 8.55 2.63 -23.68
N LYS A 388 9.66 1.99 -24.06
CA LYS A 388 10.86 2.65 -24.59
C LYS A 388 10.56 3.57 -25.77
N ASP A 389 9.59 3.22 -26.61
CA ASP A 389 9.25 3.95 -27.82
C ASP A 389 8.14 5.00 -27.60
N VAL A 390 7.58 5.08 -26.39
CA VAL A 390 6.55 6.07 -26.07
C VAL A 390 7.20 7.45 -25.93
N THR A 391 6.61 8.44 -26.61
CA THR A 391 7.06 9.84 -26.58
C THR A 391 6.16 10.70 -25.69
N PRO A 392 6.61 11.88 -25.26
CA PRO A 392 5.83 12.75 -24.36
C PRO A 392 4.44 13.16 -24.88
N GLY A 393 4.21 13.12 -26.19
CA GLY A 393 2.91 13.41 -26.79
C GLY A 393 1.80 12.42 -26.39
N TYR A 394 2.16 11.25 -25.86
CA TYR A 394 1.20 10.22 -25.42
C TYR A 394 0.99 10.17 -23.91
N LEU A 395 1.71 10.98 -23.13
CA LEU A 395 1.66 10.97 -21.67
C LEU A 395 0.22 11.12 -21.14
N GLU A 396 -0.44 12.22 -21.49
CA GLU A 396 -1.79 12.53 -20.99
C GLU A 396 -2.83 11.46 -21.38
N PRO A 397 -2.96 11.03 -22.66
CA PRO A 397 -3.89 9.96 -23.01
C PRO A 397 -3.59 8.62 -22.32
N LEU A 398 -2.32 8.24 -22.16
CA LEU A 398 -1.96 6.97 -21.53
C LEU A 398 -2.30 6.98 -20.04
N LEU A 399 -1.93 8.03 -19.31
CA LEU A 399 -2.28 8.16 -17.90
C LEU A 399 -3.79 8.12 -17.70
N TYR A 400 -4.57 8.81 -18.54
CA TYR A 400 -6.03 8.76 -18.50
C TYR A 400 -6.58 7.33 -18.62
N LEU A 401 -6.11 6.57 -19.62
CA LEU A 401 -6.60 5.21 -19.88
C LEU A 401 -6.17 4.20 -18.81
N ILE A 402 -4.93 4.27 -18.34
CA ILE A 402 -4.42 3.44 -17.24
C ILE A 402 -5.19 3.74 -15.95
N ARG A 403 -5.44 5.03 -15.66
CA ARG A 403 -6.21 5.47 -14.50
C ARG A 403 -7.64 4.94 -14.54
N ASN A 404 -8.31 4.97 -15.70
CA ASN A 404 -9.65 4.39 -15.83
C ASN A 404 -9.64 2.89 -15.47
N ALA A 405 -8.65 2.14 -15.97
CA ALA A 405 -8.52 0.72 -15.64
C ALA A 405 -8.23 0.48 -14.14
N MET A 406 -7.40 1.31 -13.51
CA MET A 406 -7.15 1.25 -12.05
C MET A 406 -8.44 1.43 -11.24
N TYR A 407 -9.39 2.21 -11.74
CA TYR A 407 -10.72 2.41 -11.13
C TYR A 407 -11.77 1.40 -11.58
N GLY A 408 -11.39 0.36 -12.33
CA GLY A 408 -12.31 -0.64 -12.87
C GLY A 408 -13.30 -0.07 -13.90
N ARG A 409 -12.94 1.05 -14.55
CA ARG A 409 -13.77 1.70 -15.58
C ARG A 409 -13.26 1.33 -16.96
N SER A 410 -14.19 0.96 -17.84
CA SER A 410 -13.93 0.79 -19.27
C SER A 410 -13.99 2.15 -19.98
N THR A 411 -13.17 2.36 -21.02
CA THR A 411 -13.19 3.60 -21.81
C THR A 411 -13.93 3.39 -23.13
N LYS A 412 -14.93 4.20 -23.45
CA LYS A 412 -15.71 4.04 -24.69
C LYS A 412 -14.87 4.31 -25.94
N GLU A 413 -15.20 3.66 -27.06
CA GLU A 413 -14.50 3.82 -28.35
C GLU A 413 -14.52 5.27 -28.87
N ASP A 414 -15.54 6.04 -28.53
CA ASP A 414 -15.70 7.43 -28.96
C ASP A 414 -14.89 8.44 -28.12
N ASP A 415 -14.27 8.01 -27.02
CA ASP A 415 -13.48 8.84 -26.11
C ASP A 415 -12.31 9.54 -26.84
N PRO A 416 -12.15 10.87 -26.69
CA PRO A 416 -11.10 11.62 -27.37
C PRO A 416 -9.68 11.13 -27.07
N GLN A 417 -9.38 10.75 -25.82
CA GLN A 417 -8.05 10.30 -25.42
C GLN A 417 -7.75 8.92 -26.03
N LEU A 418 -8.75 8.04 -26.08
CA LEU A 418 -8.63 6.76 -26.75
C LEU A 418 -8.36 6.95 -28.25
N LYS A 419 -9.10 7.83 -28.92
CA LYS A 419 -8.90 8.15 -30.35
C LYS A 419 -7.50 8.67 -30.64
N ARG A 420 -6.89 9.48 -29.75
CA ARG A 420 -5.51 9.97 -29.90
C ARG A 420 -4.49 8.83 -29.93
N ILE A 421 -4.71 7.77 -29.16
CA ILE A 421 -3.83 6.59 -29.12
C ILE A 421 -4.11 5.64 -30.29
N PHE A 422 -5.37 5.41 -30.64
CA PHE A 422 -5.76 4.42 -31.66
C PHE A 422 -5.80 4.97 -33.10
N THR A 423 -5.12 6.10 -33.37
CA THR A 423 -5.10 6.74 -34.70
C THR A 423 -4.56 5.87 -35.82
N HIS A 424 -3.54 5.04 -35.57
CA HIS A 424 -2.92 4.16 -36.57
C HIS A 424 -2.30 2.92 -35.92
N ALA A 425 -1.99 1.90 -36.74
CA ALA A 425 -1.54 0.60 -36.27
C ALA A 425 -0.16 0.62 -35.58
N ALA A 426 0.76 1.47 -36.06
CA ALA A 426 2.12 1.60 -35.55
C ALA A 426 2.28 2.62 -34.40
N ASN A 427 1.18 3.05 -33.77
CA ASN A 427 1.24 4.03 -32.69
C ASN A 427 1.92 3.43 -31.44
N PRO A 428 3.02 4.01 -30.92
CA PRO A 428 3.74 3.47 -29.76
C PRO A 428 2.87 3.37 -28.50
N GLY A 429 2.02 4.36 -28.24
CA GLY A 429 1.08 4.33 -27.12
C GLY A 429 0.05 3.20 -27.25
N LYS A 430 -0.40 2.90 -28.48
CA LYS A 430 -1.29 1.76 -28.73
C LYS A 430 -0.57 0.44 -28.46
N SER A 431 0.63 0.26 -29.01
CA SER A 431 1.44 -0.94 -28.79
C SER A 431 1.71 -1.18 -27.30
N PHE A 432 1.97 -0.10 -26.55
CA PHE A 432 2.14 -0.16 -25.11
C PHE A 432 0.84 -0.61 -24.39
N LEU A 433 -0.32 0.01 -24.65
CA LEU A 433 -1.57 -0.46 -24.03
C LEU A 433 -1.89 -1.93 -24.35
N LEU A 434 -1.64 -2.37 -25.59
CA LEU A 434 -1.87 -3.76 -25.97
C LEU A 434 -0.92 -4.72 -25.23
N SER A 435 0.34 -4.34 -25.00
CA SER A 435 1.29 -5.15 -24.23
C SER A 435 0.96 -5.21 -22.73
N LEU A 436 0.23 -4.22 -22.22
CA LEU A 436 -0.37 -4.25 -20.88
C LEU A 436 -1.61 -5.14 -20.79
N GLY A 437 -2.14 -5.62 -21.92
CA GLY A 437 -3.31 -6.48 -21.98
C GLY A 437 -4.65 -5.75 -22.16
N PHE A 438 -4.63 -4.46 -22.51
CA PHE A 438 -5.85 -3.77 -22.93
C PHE A 438 -6.35 -4.35 -24.25
N ALA A 439 -7.67 -4.46 -24.38
CA ALA A 439 -8.32 -4.92 -25.59
C ALA A 439 -9.61 -4.15 -25.83
N GLN A 440 -9.97 -3.96 -27.10
CA GLN A 440 -11.30 -3.48 -27.46
C GLN A 440 -12.28 -4.66 -27.35
N VAL A 441 -13.26 -4.54 -26.46
CA VAL A 441 -14.30 -5.54 -26.19
C VAL A 441 -15.68 -4.90 -26.34
N THR A 442 -16.73 -5.71 -26.40
CA THR A 442 -18.12 -5.23 -26.42
C THR A 442 -18.74 -5.46 -25.05
N GLU A 443 -19.05 -4.37 -24.35
CA GLU A 443 -19.75 -4.37 -23.07
C GLU A 443 -21.11 -3.68 -23.26
N GLN A 444 -22.20 -4.38 -22.90
CA GLN A 444 -23.57 -3.83 -22.99
C GLN A 444 -23.92 -3.21 -24.35
N GLY A 445 -23.44 -3.81 -25.45
CA GLY A 445 -23.69 -3.34 -26.81
C GLY A 445 -22.82 -2.16 -27.27
N SER A 446 -21.92 -1.66 -26.42
CA SER A 446 -20.96 -0.60 -26.77
C SER A 446 -19.54 -1.16 -26.87
N LYS A 447 -18.77 -0.70 -27.85
CA LYS A 447 -17.34 -1.00 -27.93
C LYS A 447 -16.58 -0.15 -26.92
N VAL A 448 -15.79 -0.81 -26.09
CA VAL A 448 -14.99 -0.19 -25.04
C VAL A 448 -13.58 -0.76 -25.04
N LEU A 449 -12.61 0.04 -24.61
CA LEU A 449 -11.30 -0.44 -24.21
C LEU A 449 -11.38 -0.89 -22.75
N ALA A 450 -11.13 -2.17 -22.51
CA ALA A 450 -11.06 -2.76 -21.18
C ALA A 450 -9.73 -3.49 -20.99
N LEU A 451 -9.27 -3.53 -19.74
CA LEU A 451 -8.11 -4.34 -19.35
C LEU A 451 -8.57 -5.75 -19.03
N LYS A 452 -7.82 -6.76 -19.51
CA LYS A 452 -8.09 -8.16 -19.13
C LYS A 452 -8.01 -8.36 -17.60
N PRO A 453 -8.83 -9.25 -17.03
CA PRO A 453 -8.67 -9.63 -15.63
C PRO A 453 -7.26 -10.21 -15.43
N ASP A 454 -6.60 -9.76 -14.36
CA ASP A 454 -5.23 -10.12 -13.95
C ASP A 454 -4.10 -9.58 -14.87
N PRO A 455 -3.80 -8.27 -14.81
CA PRO A 455 -2.62 -7.74 -15.49
C PRO A 455 -1.34 -8.35 -14.93
N LEU A 456 -0.38 -8.64 -15.81
CA LEU A 456 0.93 -9.22 -15.45
C LEU A 456 1.75 -8.32 -14.52
N ALA A 457 1.54 -7.00 -14.60
CA ALA A 457 2.24 -6.00 -13.80
C ALA A 457 1.24 -5.11 -13.05
N SER A 458 1.69 -4.57 -11.92
CA SER A 458 0.97 -3.57 -11.12
C SER A 458 0.60 -2.36 -11.98
N LEU A 459 -0.69 -2.03 -12.08
CA LEU A 459 -1.15 -0.86 -12.86
C LEU A 459 -0.60 0.44 -12.31
N GLU A 460 -0.33 0.49 -11.02
CA GLU A 460 0.30 1.59 -10.33
C GLU A 460 1.76 1.76 -10.78
N ASP A 461 2.50 0.66 -10.89
CA ASP A 461 3.90 0.67 -11.31
C ASP A 461 3.95 1.10 -12.80
N ILE A 462 3.04 0.58 -13.63
CA ILE A 462 2.85 1.02 -15.01
C ILE A 462 2.53 2.52 -15.08
N TYR A 463 1.64 3.02 -14.22
CA TYR A 463 1.24 4.42 -14.19
C TYR A 463 2.43 5.33 -13.88
N VAL A 464 3.23 4.98 -12.87
CA VAL A 464 4.44 5.75 -12.48
C VAL A 464 5.50 5.70 -13.57
N ALA A 465 5.79 4.51 -14.09
CA ALA A 465 6.74 4.34 -15.18
C ALA A 465 6.35 5.21 -16.38
N THR A 466 5.07 5.20 -16.76
CA THR A 466 4.54 6.05 -17.83
C THR A 466 4.65 7.52 -17.48
N PHE A 467 4.28 7.90 -16.25
CA PHE A 467 4.31 9.27 -15.76
C PHE A 467 5.70 9.87 -15.86
N VAL A 468 6.77 9.13 -15.54
CA VAL A 468 8.15 9.66 -15.53
C VAL A 468 8.81 9.50 -16.90
N MET A 469 8.73 8.32 -17.54
CA MET A 469 9.42 8.03 -18.81
C MET A 469 8.91 8.87 -19.99
N CYS A 470 7.69 9.39 -19.88
CA CYS A 470 7.05 10.20 -20.92
C CYS A 470 7.00 11.70 -20.58
N GLN A 471 7.74 12.17 -19.58
CA GLN A 471 7.94 13.61 -19.37
C GLN A 471 8.90 14.19 -20.41
N LYS A 472 8.86 15.52 -20.56
CA LYS A 472 9.64 16.26 -21.55
C LYS A 472 11.11 16.39 -21.19
#